data_AF-A0A7C1EPD6-F1
#
_entry.id   AF-A0A7C1EPD6-F1
#
_cell.length_a   1.000
_cell.length_b   1.000
_cell.length_c   1.000
_cell.angle_alpha   90.00
_cell.angle_beta   90.00
_cell.angle_gamma   90.00
#
_symmetry.space_group_name_H-M   'P 1'
#
loop_
_entity.id
_entity.type
_entity.pdbx_description
1 polymer ?
#
loop_
_entity_poly.entity_id
_entity_poly.type
_entity_poly.pdbx_seq_one_letter_code
_entity_poly.pdbx_strand_id
1 'polypeptide(L)'
;MNNTPIEAAVKNMKRPNRSWIAYLVLALILTVWSGLAALFFLVILWLVLRNPKEELSTTVGKTEKSTARRVYTWLFISPIITVPIFIIIVASTYSQSTGTNEHVLHALLPLTLHLPLLLGLTSHSRFVYRHTQQGILLIALRAGMASLALSVGNSPDDGIGLFLLGNGALWLFGSIWGWVQVNRSTCLWKYQEGEYLIQSADEIESLPPQKHIERSREFIHRYDSKNAKKHALAAFRRGNTEIKRQAVKILDTLDEVETF
;
A
#
# COMPACT_ATOMS: atom_id res chain seq x y z
N MET A 1 51.52 -21.24 52.30
CA MET A 1 50.49 -20.43 51.60
C MET A 1 49.78 -21.36 50.62
N ASN A 2 48.61 -21.87 51.00
CA ASN A 2 47.81 -22.76 50.17
C ASN A 2 46.88 -21.92 49.31
N ASN A 3 47.20 -21.79 48.03
CA ASN A 3 46.28 -21.21 47.07
C ASN A 3 45.13 -22.20 46.87
N THR A 4 43.93 -21.78 47.22
CA THR A 4 42.70 -22.56 47.03
C THR A 4 42.48 -22.84 45.54
N PRO A 5 41.96 -24.03 45.17
CA PRO A 5 41.77 -24.46 43.77
C PRO A 5 40.78 -23.59 42.96
N ILE A 6 40.09 -22.64 43.60
CA ILE A 6 39.16 -21.71 42.98
C ILE A 6 39.90 -20.63 42.17
N GLU A 7 41.08 -20.18 42.61
CA GLU A 7 41.84 -19.13 41.90
C GLU A 7 42.47 -19.63 40.58
N ALA A 8 42.73 -20.94 40.47
CA ALA A 8 43.21 -21.55 39.23
C ALA A 8 42.10 -21.70 38.17
N ALA A 9 40.84 -21.84 38.61
CA ALA A 9 39.70 -21.99 37.70
C ALA A 9 39.29 -20.66 37.03
N VAL A 10 39.46 -19.53 37.73
CA VAL A 10 39.13 -18.20 37.19
C VAL A 10 40.15 -17.73 36.15
N LYS A 11 41.41 -18.19 36.23
CA LYS A 11 42.49 -17.73 35.34
C LYS A 11 42.48 -18.36 33.94
N ASN A 12 41.63 -19.34 33.68
CA ASN A 12 41.58 -20.11 32.42
C ASN A 12 40.29 -19.98 31.61
N MET A 13 39.41 -19.02 31.90
CA MET A 13 38.33 -18.66 30.96
C MET A 13 38.90 -17.85 29.79
N LYS A 14 39.51 -18.56 28.84
CA LYS A 14 39.84 -18.08 27.51
C LYS A 14 38.53 -17.61 26.86
N ARG A 15 38.33 -16.29 26.77
CA ARG A 15 37.17 -15.71 26.07
C ARG A 15 37.07 -16.37 24.69
N PRO A 16 35.91 -16.90 24.30
CA PRO A 16 35.76 -17.49 22.97
C PRO A 16 36.04 -16.38 21.96
N ASN A 17 37.06 -16.61 21.12
CA ASN A 17 37.43 -15.72 20.03
C ASN A 17 36.28 -15.77 19.01
N ARG A 18 35.25 -14.93 19.22
CA ARG A 18 34.14 -14.74 18.28
C ARG A 18 34.76 -14.28 16.97
N SER A 19 34.91 -15.22 16.03
CA SER A 19 35.65 -14.99 14.80
C SER A 19 34.99 -13.87 14.02
N TRP A 20 35.79 -12.94 13.51
CA TRP A 20 35.36 -11.90 12.57
C TRP A 20 34.56 -12.47 11.38
N ILE A 21 34.78 -13.75 11.07
CA ILE A 21 34.04 -14.56 10.09
C ILE A 21 32.54 -14.61 10.43
N ALA A 22 32.16 -14.74 11.71
CA ALA A 22 30.76 -14.72 12.13
C ALA A 22 30.08 -13.37 11.84
N TYR A 23 30.79 -12.25 12.03
CA TYR A 23 30.30 -10.92 11.68
C TYR A 23 30.18 -10.73 10.16
N LEU A 24 31.11 -11.31 9.39
CA LEU A 24 31.10 -11.26 7.93
C LEU A 24 29.95 -12.09 7.35
N VAL A 25 29.70 -13.29 7.91
CA VAL A 25 28.55 -14.12 7.58
C VAL A 25 27.23 -13.43 7.94
N LEU A 26 27.15 -12.79 9.10
CA LEU A 26 25.98 -12.00 9.52
C LEU A 26 25.72 -10.83 8.56
N ALA A 27 26.77 -10.08 8.19
CA ALA A 27 26.67 -8.98 7.24
C ALA A 27 26.22 -9.47 5.85
N LEU A 28 26.70 -10.62 5.40
CA LEU A 28 26.30 -11.22 4.13
C LEU A 28 24.82 -11.62 4.14
N ILE A 29 24.36 -12.26 5.22
CA ILE A 29 22.95 -12.64 5.41
C ILE A 29 22.06 -11.39 5.44
N LEU A 30 22.45 -10.35 6.19
CA LEU A 30 21.72 -9.08 6.23
C LEU A 30 21.68 -8.39 4.86
N THR A 31 22.74 -8.49 4.06
CA THR A 31 22.80 -7.89 2.72
C THR A 31 21.90 -8.65 1.74
N VAL A 32 21.94 -9.99 1.75
CA VAL A 32 21.05 -10.84 0.94
C VAL A 32 19.59 -10.62 1.34
N TRP A 33 19.31 -10.54 2.64
CA TRP A 33 17.96 -10.29 3.13
C TRP A 33 17.51 -8.86 2.78
N SER A 34 18.34 -7.83 2.96
CA SER A 34 18.02 -6.47 2.53
C SER A 34 17.78 -6.38 1.02
N GLY A 35 18.53 -7.15 0.22
CA GLY A 35 18.32 -7.27 -1.23
C GLY A 35 17.01 -7.96 -1.62
N LEU A 36 16.63 -9.04 -0.92
CA LEU A 36 15.35 -9.72 -1.13
C LEU A 36 14.16 -8.91 -0.62
N ALA A 37 14.30 -8.19 0.49
CA ALA A 37 13.31 -7.25 1.00
C ALA A 37 13.14 -6.07 0.03
N ALA A 38 14.23 -5.53 -0.50
CA ALA A 38 14.21 -4.50 -1.54
C ALA A 38 13.57 -5.02 -2.83
N LEU A 39 13.86 -6.24 -3.28
CA LEU A 39 13.21 -6.87 -4.43
C LEU A 39 11.72 -7.09 -4.21
N PHE A 40 11.33 -7.58 -3.03
CA PHE A 40 9.93 -7.71 -2.65
C PHE A 40 9.24 -6.33 -2.63
N PHE A 41 9.88 -5.31 -2.06
CA PHE A 41 9.37 -3.95 -2.06
C PHE A 41 9.30 -3.37 -3.48
N LEU A 42 10.24 -3.69 -4.36
CA LEU A 42 10.23 -3.32 -5.78
C LEU A 42 9.15 -4.06 -6.57
N VAL A 43 8.84 -5.31 -6.24
CA VAL A 43 7.72 -6.07 -6.83
C VAL A 43 6.39 -5.51 -6.36
N ILE A 44 6.27 -5.18 -5.07
CA ILE A 44 5.10 -4.49 -4.53
C ILE A 44 4.97 -3.10 -5.15
N LEU A 45 6.07 -2.35 -5.28
CA LEU A 45 6.10 -1.05 -5.94
C LEU A 45 5.73 -1.19 -7.41
N TRP A 46 6.25 -2.19 -8.13
CA TRP A 46 5.91 -2.47 -9.52
C TRP A 46 4.44 -2.84 -9.67
N LEU A 47 3.89 -3.66 -8.77
CA LEU A 47 2.47 -3.96 -8.71
C LEU A 47 1.68 -2.67 -8.47
N VAL A 48 2.04 -1.86 -7.47
CA VAL A 48 1.43 -0.56 -7.14
C VAL A 48 1.51 0.41 -8.33
N LEU A 49 2.60 0.41 -9.09
CA LEU A 49 2.78 1.25 -10.27
C LEU A 49 2.01 0.71 -11.49
N ARG A 50 1.60 -0.56 -11.49
CA ARG A 50 0.83 -1.15 -12.58
C ARG A 50 -0.58 -0.55 -12.57
N ASN A 51 -0.91 0.19 -13.62
CA ASN A 51 -2.27 0.64 -13.86
C ASN A 51 -3.10 -0.52 -14.45
N PRO A 52 -4.23 -0.91 -13.83
CA PRO A 52 -5.16 -1.83 -14.46
C PRO A 52 -5.78 -1.18 -15.70
N LYS A 53 -6.11 -1.99 -16.71
CA LYS A 53 -6.77 -1.51 -17.94
C LYS A 53 -8.09 -0.81 -17.56
N GLU A 54 -8.32 0.35 -18.14
CA GLU A 54 -9.46 1.22 -17.85
C GLU A 54 -10.80 0.55 -18.16
N GLU A 55 -11.68 0.45 -17.16
CA GLU A 55 -13.11 0.54 -17.41
C GLU A 55 -13.55 1.96 -17.07
N LEU A 56 -14.15 2.61 -18.07
CA LEU A 56 -14.55 4.01 -18.12
C LEU A 56 -15.78 4.31 -17.24
N SER A 57 -15.87 3.72 -16.04
CA SER A 57 -16.95 4.00 -15.10
C SER A 57 -16.55 5.16 -14.20
N THR A 58 -17.20 6.31 -14.39
CA THR A 58 -16.99 7.52 -13.60
C THR A 58 -17.58 7.41 -12.18
N THR A 59 -18.34 6.36 -11.88
CA THR A 59 -19.02 6.18 -10.58
C THR A 59 -18.75 4.81 -9.97
N VAL A 60 -18.16 4.81 -8.77
CA VAL A 60 -17.90 3.58 -8.00
C VAL A 60 -19.22 2.96 -7.54
N GLY A 61 -19.48 1.73 -7.97
CA GLY A 61 -20.70 0.98 -7.66
C GLY A 61 -20.77 0.52 -6.20
N LYS A 62 -21.99 0.25 -5.70
CA LYS A 62 -22.20 -0.30 -4.35
C LYS A 62 -21.51 -1.66 -4.14
N THR A 63 -21.46 -2.48 -5.20
CA THR A 63 -20.80 -3.79 -5.21
C THR A 63 -19.28 -3.66 -5.05
N GLU A 64 -18.65 -2.71 -5.77
CA GLU A 64 -17.22 -2.42 -5.66
C GLU A 64 -16.85 -1.91 -4.28
N LYS A 65 -17.65 -1.00 -3.71
CA LYS A 65 -17.50 -0.55 -2.32
C LYS A 65 -17.59 -1.70 -1.33
N SER A 66 -18.56 -2.59 -1.50
CA SER A 66 -18.72 -3.76 -0.63
C SER A 66 -17.48 -4.67 -0.71
N THR A 67 -16.98 -4.96 -1.91
CA THR A 67 -15.79 -5.79 -2.12
C THR A 67 -14.53 -5.14 -1.55
N ALA A 68 -14.30 -3.85 -1.78
CA ALA A 68 -13.17 -3.14 -1.19
C ALA A 68 -13.28 -3.10 0.35
N ARG A 69 -14.49 -2.95 0.89
CA ARG A 69 -14.73 -2.99 2.35
C ARG A 69 -14.36 -4.34 2.96
N ARG A 70 -14.59 -5.44 2.26
CA ARG A 70 -14.21 -6.80 2.72
C ARG A 70 -12.71 -6.94 2.93
N VAL A 71 -11.87 -6.27 2.13
CA VAL A 71 -10.41 -6.23 2.34
C VAL A 71 -10.11 -5.68 3.73
N TYR A 72 -10.66 -4.51 4.06
CA TYR A 72 -10.43 -3.87 5.35
C TYR A 72 -11.14 -4.58 6.52
N THR A 73 -12.29 -5.22 6.28
CA THR A 73 -12.93 -6.08 7.27
C THR A 73 -12.08 -7.30 7.59
N TRP A 74 -11.49 -7.95 6.58
CA TRP A 74 -10.53 -9.03 6.80
C TRP A 74 -9.29 -8.52 7.54
N LEU A 75 -8.75 -7.38 7.12
CA LEU A 75 -7.68 -6.69 7.83
C LEU A 75 -8.08 -6.18 9.21
N PHE A 76 -9.35 -6.20 9.61
CA PHE A 76 -9.79 -5.86 10.97
C PHE A 76 -10.11 -7.09 11.82
N ILE A 77 -10.19 -8.29 11.23
CA ILE A 77 -10.49 -9.53 11.97
C ILE A 77 -9.26 -10.44 12.06
N SER A 78 -8.39 -10.41 11.05
CA SER A 78 -7.33 -11.42 10.83
C SER A 78 -6.33 -11.73 11.97
N PRO A 79 -5.88 -10.85 12.86
CA PRO A 79 -5.09 -11.06 14.08
C PRO A 79 -5.83 -11.51 15.30
N ILE A 80 -7.16 -11.56 15.30
CA ILE A 80 -7.82 -12.47 16.23
C ILE A 80 -7.27 -13.90 15.98
N ILE A 81 -6.83 -14.19 14.76
CA ILE A 81 -6.23 -15.47 14.37
C ILE A 81 -4.69 -15.37 14.25
N THR A 82 -4.17 -14.40 13.48
CA THR A 82 -2.74 -14.28 13.14
C THR A 82 -1.84 -13.90 14.33
N VAL A 83 -2.31 -13.15 15.33
CA VAL A 83 -1.49 -12.83 16.53
C VAL A 83 -1.35 -14.04 17.46
N PRO A 84 -2.41 -14.77 17.84
CA PRO A 84 -2.25 -16.00 18.60
C PRO A 84 -1.35 -17.03 17.91
N ILE A 85 -1.52 -17.22 16.59
CA ILE A 85 -0.64 -18.11 15.81
C ILE A 85 0.81 -17.64 15.90
N PHE A 86 1.07 -16.35 15.73
CA PHE A 86 2.42 -15.80 15.86
C PHE A 86 3.02 -16.05 17.25
N ILE A 87 2.27 -15.80 18.33
CA ILE A 87 2.73 -16.02 19.71
C ILE A 87 3.05 -17.49 19.95
N ILE A 88 2.16 -18.41 19.54
CA ILE A 88 2.38 -19.86 19.66
C ILE A 88 3.65 -20.28 18.91
N ILE A 89 3.82 -19.78 17.69
CA ILE A 89 4.99 -20.08 16.87
C ILE A 89 6.28 -19.59 17.53
N VAL A 90 6.31 -18.34 18.01
CA VAL A 90 7.49 -17.76 18.69
C VAL A 90 7.82 -18.52 19.97
N ALA A 91 6.81 -18.85 20.80
CA ALA A 91 7.01 -19.64 22.01
C ALA A 91 7.52 -21.06 21.71
N SER A 92 7.00 -21.70 20.66
CA SER A 92 7.40 -23.06 20.27
C SER A 92 8.82 -23.12 19.70
N THR A 93 9.21 -22.13 18.90
CA THR A 93 10.55 -22.09 18.28
C THR A 93 11.64 -21.72 19.25
N TYR A 94 11.37 -20.85 20.23
CA TYR A 94 12.37 -20.49 21.24
C TYR A 94 12.79 -21.69 22.11
N SER A 95 11.88 -22.63 22.35
CA SER A 95 12.21 -23.85 23.11
C SER A 95 13.14 -24.82 22.37
N GLN A 96 13.35 -24.63 21.06
CA GLN A 96 14.11 -25.54 20.21
C GLN A 96 15.52 -25.02 19.81
N SER A 97 15.98 -23.89 20.37
CA SER A 97 17.29 -23.28 20.04
C SER A 97 17.52 -23.12 18.53
N THR A 98 16.49 -22.69 17.81
CA THR A 98 16.51 -22.49 16.36
C THR A 98 17.29 -21.25 15.95
N GLY A 99 17.78 -21.22 14.70
CA GLY A 99 18.54 -20.08 14.19
C GLY A 99 17.64 -18.85 13.91
N THR A 100 18.22 -17.64 13.88
CA THR A 100 17.49 -16.39 13.58
C THR A 100 16.69 -16.46 12.26
N ASN A 101 17.22 -17.16 11.25
CA ASN A 101 16.54 -17.33 9.96
C ASN A 101 15.25 -18.18 10.08
N GLU A 102 15.27 -19.19 10.93
CA GLU A 102 14.09 -20.04 11.18
C GLU A 102 13.02 -19.24 11.91
N HIS A 103 13.40 -18.44 12.92
CA HIS A 103 12.46 -17.54 13.60
C HIS A 103 11.78 -16.55 12.63
N VAL A 104 12.53 -15.98 11.68
CA VAL A 104 11.96 -15.10 10.66
C VAL A 104 11.02 -15.86 9.73
N LEU A 105 11.39 -17.05 9.25
CA LEU A 105 10.50 -17.87 8.40
C LEU A 105 9.19 -18.20 9.13
N HIS A 106 9.30 -18.55 10.39
CA HIS A 106 8.18 -18.84 11.28
C HIS A 106 7.29 -17.59 11.52
N ALA A 107 7.89 -16.41 11.63
CA ALA A 107 7.17 -15.13 11.71
C ALA A 107 6.33 -14.80 10.47
N LEU A 108 6.70 -15.36 9.32
CA LEU A 108 5.99 -15.16 8.05
C LEU A 108 4.85 -16.16 7.84
N LEU A 109 4.75 -17.26 8.59
CA LEU A 109 3.67 -18.23 8.43
C LEU A 109 2.25 -17.62 8.54
N PRO A 110 1.94 -16.70 9.47
CA PRO A 110 0.64 -16.05 9.52
C PRO A 110 0.28 -15.26 8.25
N LEU A 111 1.29 -14.90 7.43
CA LEU A 111 1.08 -14.21 6.15
C LEU A 111 0.21 -15.03 5.18
N THR A 112 0.31 -16.37 5.26
CA THR A 112 -0.43 -17.29 4.40
C THR A 112 -1.95 -17.15 4.51
N LEU A 113 -2.46 -16.71 5.67
CA LEU A 113 -3.88 -16.44 5.87
C LEU A 113 -4.40 -15.26 5.03
N HIS A 114 -3.49 -14.45 4.47
CA HIS A 114 -3.85 -13.32 3.62
C HIS A 114 -3.83 -13.64 2.11
N LEU A 115 -3.44 -14.85 1.69
CA LEU A 115 -3.45 -15.27 0.29
C LEU A 115 -4.80 -15.04 -0.43
N PRO A 116 -5.98 -15.21 0.20
CA PRO A 116 -7.25 -14.92 -0.46
C PRO A 116 -7.38 -13.47 -0.96
N LEU A 117 -6.65 -12.51 -0.39
CA LEU A 117 -6.66 -11.13 -0.86
C LEU A 117 -6.04 -10.96 -2.26
N LEU A 118 -5.20 -11.89 -2.71
CA LEU A 118 -4.64 -11.86 -4.07
C LEU A 118 -5.73 -11.93 -5.14
N LEU A 119 -6.89 -12.51 -4.83
CA LEU A 119 -8.06 -12.51 -5.72
C LEU A 119 -8.59 -11.10 -6.00
N GLY A 120 -8.36 -10.14 -5.11
CA GLY A 120 -8.71 -8.74 -5.36
C GLY A 120 -7.82 -8.09 -6.43
N LEU A 121 -6.61 -8.61 -6.66
CA LEU A 121 -5.70 -8.13 -7.72
C LEU A 121 -6.12 -8.60 -9.12
N THR A 122 -7.02 -9.57 -9.23
CA THR A 122 -7.60 -9.97 -10.52
C THR A 122 -8.89 -9.22 -10.83
N SER A 123 -9.31 -8.28 -9.97
CA SER A 123 -10.54 -7.52 -10.17
C SER A 123 -10.41 -6.57 -11.37
N HIS A 124 -11.44 -6.54 -12.23
CA HIS A 124 -11.56 -5.59 -13.32
C HIS A 124 -11.79 -4.15 -12.84
N SER A 125 -12.36 -3.98 -11.64
CA SER A 125 -12.58 -2.66 -11.07
C SER A 125 -11.26 -2.09 -10.51
N ARG A 126 -10.81 -0.95 -11.06
CA ARG A 126 -9.63 -0.21 -10.57
C ARG A 126 -9.77 0.16 -9.09
N PHE A 127 -10.97 0.48 -8.62
CA PHE A 127 -11.23 0.82 -7.23
C PHE A 127 -10.90 -0.34 -6.27
N VAL A 128 -11.50 -1.51 -6.50
CA VAL A 128 -11.22 -2.75 -5.75
C VAL A 128 -9.76 -3.16 -5.86
N TYR A 129 -9.18 -3.11 -7.06
CA TYR A 129 -7.78 -3.43 -7.30
C TYR A 129 -6.85 -2.56 -6.42
N ARG A 130 -7.04 -1.24 -6.43
CA ARG A 130 -6.22 -0.29 -5.65
C ARG A 130 -6.36 -0.49 -4.15
N HIS A 131 -7.57 -0.69 -3.63
CA HIS A 131 -7.76 -1.00 -2.22
C HIS A 131 -7.16 -2.35 -1.82
N THR A 132 -7.18 -3.33 -2.72
CA THR A 132 -6.50 -4.61 -2.52
C THR A 132 -4.98 -4.44 -2.43
N GLN A 133 -4.39 -3.63 -3.31
CA GLN A 133 -2.96 -3.31 -3.24
C GLN A 133 -2.59 -2.63 -1.91
N GLN A 134 -3.41 -1.72 -1.43
CA GLN A 134 -3.18 -1.04 -0.14
C GLN A 134 -3.25 -2.04 1.00
N GLY A 135 -4.21 -2.96 0.97
CA GLY A 135 -4.31 -4.02 1.95
C GLY A 135 -3.09 -4.94 1.96
N ILE A 136 -2.61 -5.33 0.77
CA ILE A 136 -1.39 -6.15 0.63
C ILE A 136 -0.16 -5.40 1.16
N LEU A 137 -0.03 -4.10 0.86
CA LEU A 137 1.07 -3.29 1.39
C LEU A 137 1.04 -3.22 2.93
N LEU A 138 -0.14 -3.02 3.53
CA LEU A 138 -0.29 -3.02 4.98
C LEU A 138 0.13 -4.36 5.59
N ILE A 139 -0.23 -5.47 4.96
CA ILE A 139 0.16 -6.82 5.37
C ILE A 139 1.68 -7.03 5.25
N ALA A 140 2.28 -6.57 4.15
CA ALA A 140 3.72 -6.63 3.92
C ALA A 140 4.50 -5.86 5.00
N LEU A 141 4.09 -4.62 5.29
CA LEU A 141 4.69 -3.80 6.35
C LEU A 141 4.59 -4.49 7.71
N ARG A 142 3.46 -5.13 7.98
CA ARG A 142 3.23 -5.93 9.20
C ARG A 142 4.18 -7.12 9.32
N ALA A 143 4.33 -7.91 8.26
CA ALA A 143 5.27 -9.03 8.24
C ALA A 143 6.72 -8.57 8.43
N GLY A 144 7.09 -7.43 7.84
CA GLY A 144 8.39 -6.80 8.03
C GLY A 144 8.63 -6.37 9.48
N MET A 145 7.67 -5.70 10.11
CA MET A 145 7.78 -5.30 11.53
C MET A 145 7.84 -6.51 12.47
N ALA A 146 7.09 -7.57 12.19
CA ALA A 146 7.14 -8.80 12.98
C ALA A 146 8.51 -9.48 12.90
N SER A 147 9.09 -9.52 11.70
CA SER A 147 10.43 -10.07 11.48
C SER A 147 11.50 -9.21 12.17
N LEU A 148 11.36 -7.88 12.12
CA LEU A 148 12.24 -6.94 12.81
C LEU A 148 12.15 -7.10 14.32
N ALA A 149 10.94 -7.20 14.88
CA ALA A 149 10.73 -7.37 16.31
C ALA A 149 11.44 -8.60 16.87
N LEU A 150 11.45 -9.71 16.13
CA LEU A 150 12.19 -10.93 16.50
C LEU A 150 13.70 -10.82 16.32
N SER A 151 14.18 -9.79 15.63
CA SER A 151 15.61 -9.56 15.38
C SER A 151 16.25 -8.60 16.38
N VAL A 152 15.47 -7.91 17.23
CA VAL A 152 15.95 -6.83 18.12
C VAL A 152 16.39 -7.31 19.51
N GLY A 153 16.01 -8.52 19.93
CA GLY A 153 16.28 -9.03 21.28
C GLY A 153 16.91 -10.42 21.34
N ASN A 154 17.55 -10.74 22.45
CA ASN A 154 18.05 -12.10 22.74
C ASN A 154 16.96 -12.98 23.39
N SER A 155 15.89 -12.36 23.87
CA SER A 155 14.72 -13.00 24.45
C SER A 155 13.45 -12.67 23.64
N PRO A 156 12.49 -13.60 23.54
CA PRO A 156 11.27 -13.41 22.75
C PRO A 156 10.43 -12.24 23.29
N ASP A 157 10.51 -12.00 24.60
CA ASP A 157 9.76 -10.96 25.30
C ASP A 157 10.20 -9.54 24.92
N ASP A 158 11.49 -9.37 24.56
CA ASP A 158 12.09 -8.08 24.22
C ASP A 158 11.44 -7.46 22.95
N GLY A 159 10.96 -8.31 22.04
CA GLY A 159 10.34 -7.91 20.78
C GLY A 159 8.81 -7.86 20.81
N ILE A 160 8.16 -8.55 21.75
CA ILE A 160 6.70 -8.69 21.79
C ILE A 160 6.01 -7.34 22.01
N GLY A 161 6.57 -6.47 22.86
CA GLY A 161 6.02 -5.12 23.08
C GLY A 161 6.04 -4.27 21.81
N LEU A 162 7.17 -4.29 21.08
CA LEU A 162 7.32 -3.60 19.80
C LEU A 162 6.39 -4.19 18.72
N PHE A 163 6.25 -5.53 18.71
CA PHE A 163 5.31 -6.23 17.85
C PHE A 163 3.87 -5.82 18.13
N LEU A 164 3.43 -5.81 19.39
CA LEU A 164 2.05 -5.51 19.76
C LEU A 164 1.71 -4.03 19.56
N LEU A 165 2.61 -3.10 19.90
CA LEU A 165 2.41 -1.67 19.66
C LEU A 165 2.46 -1.35 18.16
N GLY A 166 3.50 -1.81 17.48
CA GLY A 166 3.69 -1.58 16.05
C GLY A 166 2.59 -2.21 15.22
N ASN A 167 2.34 -3.52 15.39
CA ASN A 167 1.26 -4.18 14.66
C ASN A 167 -0.10 -3.71 15.13
N GLY A 168 -0.39 -3.61 16.43
CA GLY A 168 -1.70 -3.19 16.93
C GLY A 168 -2.13 -1.82 16.40
N ALA A 169 -1.23 -0.83 16.44
CA ALA A 169 -1.49 0.50 15.91
C ALA A 169 -1.68 0.48 14.38
N LEU A 170 -0.73 -0.10 13.65
CA LEU A 170 -0.76 -0.13 12.17
C LEU A 170 -2.02 -0.84 11.64
N TRP A 171 -2.54 -1.77 12.44
CA TRP A 171 -3.66 -2.62 12.13
C TRP A 171 -5.01 -1.98 12.42
N LEU A 172 -5.17 -1.33 13.59
CA LEU A 172 -6.37 -0.57 13.91
C LEU A 172 -6.50 0.67 13.00
N PHE A 173 -5.42 1.45 12.89
CA PHE A 173 -5.43 2.67 12.09
C PHE A 173 -5.52 2.37 10.60
N GLY A 174 -4.78 1.39 10.07
CA GLY A 174 -4.82 1.02 8.65
C GLY A 174 -6.19 0.56 8.19
N SER A 175 -6.88 -0.26 9.00
CA SER A 175 -8.21 -0.78 8.69
C SER A 175 -9.30 0.29 8.80
N ILE A 176 -9.29 1.11 9.86
CA ILE A 176 -10.24 2.22 10.04
C ILE A 176 -10.08 3.25 8.91
N TRP A 177 -8.83 3.63 8.63
CA TRP A 177 -8.52 4.58 7.57
C TRP A 177 -8.96 4.06 6.20
N GLY A 178 -8.72 2.77 5.92
CA GLY A 178 -9.20 2.10 4.72
C GLY A 178 -10.73 2.12 4.57
N TRP A 179 -11.47 1.87 5.65
CA TRP A 179 -12.94 2.00 5.61
C TRP A 179 -13.42 3.42 5.33
N VAL A 180 -12.78 4.43 5.95
CA VAL A 180 -13.10 5.84 5.68
C VAL A 180 -12.86 6.17 4.21
N GLN A 181 -11.74 5.70 3.65
CA GLN A 181 -11.44 5.88 2.24
C GLN A 181 -12.49 5.24 1.33
N VAL A 182 -12.89 4.00 1.61
CA VAL A 182 -13.91 3.28 0.83
C VAL A 182 -15.27 3.99 0.88
N ASN A 183 -15.67 4.48 2.06
CA ASN A 183 -16.93 5.21 2.22
C ASN A 183 -16.94 6.49 1.37
N ARG A 184 -15.82 7.22 1.36
CA ARG A 184 -15.62 8.45 0.58
C ARG A 184 -15.37 8.21 -0.92
N SER A 185 -15.34 6.95 -1.39
CA SER A 185 -14.94 6.60 -2.77
C SER A 185 -13.55 7.14 -3.14
N THR A 186 -12.67 7.27 -2.15
CA THR A 186 -11.31 7.78 -2.31
C THR A 186 -10.30 6.68 -2.07
N CYS A 187 -9.10 6.83 -2.60
CA CYS A 187 -8.00 5.91 -2.38
C CYS A 187 -6.71 6.72 -2.23
N LEU A 188 -5.82 6.32 -1.32
CA LEU A 188 -4.49 6.95 -1.15
C LEU A 188 -3.65 6.98 -2.44
N TRP A 189 -3.88 6.04 -3.36
CA TRP A 189 -3.30 6.02 -4.71
C TRP A 189 -4.32 6.35 -5.79
N LYS A 190 -5.29 7.19 -5.47
CA LYS A 190 -6.08 7.85 -6.51
C LYS A 190 -5.10 8.77 -7.23
N TYR A 191 -4.60 8.30 -8.36
CA TYR A 191 -4.02 9.18 -9.37
C TYR A 191 -5.08 10.24 -9.61
N GLN A 192 -4.80 11.49 -9.24
CA GLN A 192 -5.65 12.60 -9.64
C GLN A 192 -5.57 12.61 -11.18
N GLU A 193 -6.59 12.08 -11.83
CA GLU A 193 -6.89 12.38 -13.23
C GLU A 193 -7.26 13.87 -13.43
N GLY A 194 -6.79 14.77 -12.56
CA GLY A 194 -6.73 16.20 -12.82
C GLY A 194 -5.66 16.56 -13.86
N GLU A 195 -4.70 15.68 -14.14
CA GLU A 195 -3.69 15.90 -15.19
C GLU A 195 -4.11 15.41 -16.59
N TYR A 196 -5.18 14.61 -16.72
CA TYR A 196 -5.70 14.19 -18.04
C TYR A 196 -6.71 15.19 -18.65
N LEU A 197 -7.00 16.30 -17.98
CA LEU A 197 -7.55 17.48 -18.65
C LEU A 197 -6.50 18.28 -19.41
N ILE A 198 -5.21 17.90 -19.34
CA ILE A 198 -4.26 18.15 -20.42
C ILE A 198 -4.43 17.03 -21.45
N GLN A 199 -5.65 16.83 -21.97
CA GLN A 199 -5.79 16.23 -23.29
C GLN A 199 -4.91 17.07 -24.21
N SER A 200 -3.90 16.42 -24.79
CA SER A 200 -3.05 16.98 -25.82
C SER A 200 -3.97 17.74 -26.77
N ALA A 201 -3.61 18.99 -27.05
CA ALA A 201 -4.36 19.84 -27.95
C ALA A 201 -4.53 19.22 -29.36
N ASP A 202 -3.84 18.12 -29.62
CA ASP A 202 -3.79 17.33 -30.84
C ASP A 202 -4.98 16.38 -31.03
N GLU A 203 -5.71 16.02 -29.98
CA GLU A 203 -6.86 15.09 -30.07
C GLU A 203 -8.23 15.80 -30.13
N ILE A 204 -8.21 17.13 -30.21
CA ILE A 204 -9.39 17.95 -30.37
C ILE A 204 -9.43 18.37 -31.83
N GLU A 205 -10.40 17.83 -32.56
CA GLU A 205 -10.77 18.22 -33.93
C GLU A 205 -10.57 19.74 -34.11
N SER A 206 -9.83 20.15 -35.15
CA SER A 206 -9.37 21.53 -35.37
C SER A 206 -10.51 22.48 -35.75
N LEU A 207 -11.48 22.62 -34.84
CA LEU A 207 -12.65 23.44 -35.03
C LEU A 207 -12.39 24.86 -34.51
N PRO A 208 -13.07 25.86 -35.08
CA PRO A 208 -13.10 27.20 -34.51
C PRO A 208 -13.61 27.16 -33.06
N PRO A 209 -13.09 28.01 -32.15
CA PRO A 209 -13.50 28.04 -30.74
C PRO A 209 -15.02 28.20 -30.53
N GLN A 210 -15.70 28.92 -31.42
CA GLN A 210 -17.16 29.08 -31.39
C GLN A 210 -17.90 27.75 -31.60
N LYS A 211 -17.41 26.91 -32.51
CA LYS A 211 -18.01 25.60 -32.81
C LYS A 211 -17.81 24.60 -31.67
N HIS A 212 -16.76 24.78 -30.87
CA HIS A 212 -16.59 24.02 -29.63
C HIS A 212 -17.63 24.39 -28.56
N ILE A 213 -18.05 25.65 -28.45
CA ILE A 213 -19.16 26.05 -27.56
C ILE A 213 -20.46 25.37 -27.99
N GLU A 214 -20.76 25.36 -29.29
CA GLU A 214 -21.97 24.72 -29.83
C GLU A 214 -21.97 23.22 -29.59
N ARG A 215 -20.86 22.53 -29.88
CA ARG A 215 -20.70 21.09 -29.58
C ARG A 215 -20.85 20.80 -28.11
N SER A 216 -20.28 21.64 -27.24
CA SER A 216 -20.41 21.46 -25.80
C SER A 216 -21.88 21.48 -25.35
N ARG A 217 -22.68 22.45 -25.84
CA ARG A 217 -24.13 22.49 -25.58
C ARG A 217 -24.86 21.27 -26.12
N GLU A 218 -24.51 20.82 -27.33
CA GLU A 218 -25.08 19.61 -27.93
C GLU A 218 -24.82 18.37 -27.06
N PHE A 219 -23.60 18.20 -26.54
CA PHE A 219 -23.26 17.09 -25.64
C PHE A 219 -23.95 17.18 -24.29
N ILE A 220 -24.18 18.38 -23.75
CA ILE A 220 -25.00 18.58 -22.55
C ILE A 220 -26.41 18.07 -22.78
N HIS A 221 -27.04 18.40 -23.91
CA HIS A 221 -28.38 17.91 -24.25
C HIS A 221 -28.44 16.39 -24.42
N ARG A 222 -27.31 15.77 -24.82
CA ARG A 222 -27.18 14.31 -24.95
C ARG A 222 -26.77 13.60 -23.65
N TYR A 223 -26.70 14.33 -22.53
CA TYR A 223 -26.22 13.82 -21.23
C TYR A 223 -24.79 13.26 -21.26
N ASP A 224 -23.97 13.72 -22.22
CA ASP A 224 -22.57 13.34 -22.37
C ASP A 224 -21.67 14.43 -21.76
N SER A 225 -21.57 14.42 -20.43
CA SER A 225 -20.80 15.41 -19.68
C SER A 225 -19.30 15.37 -20.01
N LYS A 226 -18.76 14.21 -20.40
CA LYS A 226 -17.34 14.06 -20.73
C LYS A 226 -16.98 14.82 -22.00
N ASN A 227 -17.73 14.62 -23.08
CA ASN A 227 -17.48 15.32 -24.34
C ASN A 227 -17.88 16.80 -24.25
N ALA A 228 -18.90 17.14 -23.46
CA ALA A 228 -19.24 18.53 -23.18
C ALA A 228 -18.06 19.30 -22.54
N LYS A 229 -17.42 18.71 -21.52
CA LYS A 229 -16.24 19.27 -20.83
C LYS A 229 -15.06 19.43 -21.79
N LYS A 230 -14.76 18.39 -22.58
CA LYS A 230 -13.68 18.40 -23.58
C LYS A 230 -13.79 19.61 -24.51
N HIS A 231 -14.97 19.85 -25.07
CA HIS A 231 -15.18 20.97 -25.99
C HIS A 231 -15.22 22.33 -25.28
N ALA A 232 -15.79 22.42 -24.07
CA ALA A 232 -15.78 23.68 -23.31
C ALA A 232 -14.34 24.12 -22.96
N LEU A 233 -13.47 23.19 -22.55
CA LEU A 233 -12.06 23.49 -22.27
C LEU A 233 -11.28 23.88 -23.53
N ALA A 234 -11.56 23.25 -24.68
CA ALA A 234 -10.98 23.64 -25.96
C ALA A 234 -11.35 25.08 -26.33
N ALA A 235 -12.63 25.44 -26.17
CA ALA A 235 -13.12 26.79 -26.39
C ALA A 235 -12.47 27.80 -25.43
N PHE A 236 -12.30 27.43 -24.15
CA PHE A 236 -11.62 28.27 -23.16
C PHE A 236 -10.15 28.52 -23.54
N ARG A 237 -9.41 27.49 -23.97
CA ARG A 237 -7.98 27.63 -24.31
C ARG A 237 -7.74 28.48 -25.55
N ARG A 238 -8.55 28.31 -26.60
CA ARG A 238 -8.34 28.92 -27.93
C ARG A 238 -9.22 30.14 -28.21
N GLY A 239 -10.22 30.40 -27.37
CA GLY A 239 -11.20 31.47 -27.57
C GLY A 239 -10.70 32.87 -27.17
N ASN A 240 -11.38 33.89 -27.71
CA ASN A 240 -11.24 35.27 -27.24
C ASN A 240 -11.92 35.45 -25.86
N THR A 241 -11.84 36.65 -25.27
CA THR A 241 -12.40 36.95 -23.94
C THR A 241 -13.87 36.56 -23.79
N GLU A 242 -14.67 36.77 -24.84
CA GLU A 242 -16.09 36.45 -24.82
C GLU A 242 -16.34 34.93 -24.86
N ILE A 243 -15.64 34.21 -25.73
CA ILE A 243 -15.72 32.74 -25.81
C ILE A 243 -15.23 32.09 -24.52
N LYS A 244 -14.17 32.64 -23.89
CA LYS A 244 -13.69 32.18 -22.59
C LYS A 244 -14.75 32.32 -21.51
N ARG A 245 -15.44 33.45 -21.44
CA ARG A 245 -16.55 33.66 -20.49
C ARG A 245 -17.68 32.66 -20.70
N GLN A 246 -18.04 32.39 -21.96
CA GLN A 246 -19.06 31.40 -22.29
C GLN A 246 -18.63 29.97 -21.92
N ALA A 247 -17.37 29.61 -22.17
CA ALA A 247 -16.82 28.33 -21.78
C ALA A 247 -16.81 28.14 -20.25
N VAL A 248 -16.42 29.16 -19.48
CA VAL A 248 -16.44 29.13 -18.01
C VAL A 248 -17.87 28.91 -17.51
N LYS A 249 -18.87 29.61 -18.05
CA LYS A 249 -20.27 29.40 -17.66
C LYS A 249 -20.75 27.96 -17.90
N ILE A 250 -20.28 27.35 -18.99
CA ILE A 250 -20.60 25.95 -19.30
C ILE A 250 -19.89 25.01 -18.32
N LEU A 251 -18.61 25.24 -18.02
CA LEU A 251 -17.84 24.44 -17.07
C LEU A 251 -18.39 24.55 -15.64
N ASP A 252 -18.86 25.73 -15.25
CA ASP A 252 -19.54 25.99 -13.98
C ASP A 252 -20.83 25.18 -13.86
N THR A 253 -21.62 25.12 -14.93
CA THR A 253 -22.84 24.27 -15.01
C THR A 253 -22.50 22.77 -14.93
N LEU A 254 -21.25 22.39 -15.22
CA LEU A 254 -20.75 21.01 -15.22
C LEU A 254 -19.95 20.65 -13.95
N ASP A 255 -19.98 21.53 -12.93
CA ASP A 255 -19.30 21.39 -11.62
C ASP A 255 -17.76 21.26 -11.74
N GLU A 256 -17.16 21.99 -12.69
CA GLU A 256 -15.71 21.97 -13.00
C GLU A 256 -14.98 23.29 -12.70
N VAL A 257 -15.67 24.29 -12.13
CA VAL A 257 -15.05 25.55 -11.72
C VAL A 257 -14.88 25.54 -10.21
N GLU A 258 -13.64 25.38 -9.73
CA GLU A 258 -13.31 25.67 -8.33
C GLU A 258 -13.46 27.18 -8.11
N THR A 259 -14.37 27.56 -7.21
CA THR A 259 -14.48 28.92 -6.70
C THR A 259 -13.33 29.17 -5.74
N PHE A 260 -12.40 30.04 -6.12
CA PHE A 260 -11.31 30.53 -5.26
C PHE A 260 -11.79 31.71 -4.40
#